data_AF-A0A0F9EJ80-F1
#
_entry.id   AF-A0A0F9EJ80-F1
#
_cell.length_a   1.000
_cell.length_b   1.000
_cell.length_c   1.000
_cell.angle_alpha   90.00
_cell.angle_beta   90.00
_cell.angle_gamma   90.00
#
_symmetry.space_group_name_H-M   'P 1'
#
loop_
_entity.id
_entity.type
_entity.pdbx_description
1 polymer ?
#
loop_
_entity_poly.entity_id
_entity_poly.type
_entity_poly.pdbx_seq_one_letter_code
_entity_poly.pdbx_strand_id
1 'polypeptide(L)'
;GPLTDEEWVEMKEHAEIGARIITNAGLDDVGHWVRAHHERPDGHGYPRGLSEGHTPIEAGIVAVADAYEAMTSDRVYRAALTHETAQTELARCAGTQFDARVVGPFLRGLERQAAVLTPPHSTSTSSWTGSDAAT
;
A
#
# COMPACT_ATOMS: atom_id res chain seq x y z
N GLY A 1 17.51 4.74 13.33
CA GLY A 1 16.72 4.78 14.59
C GLY A 1 15.36 5.36 14.27
N PRO A 2 14.47 5.54 15.27
CA PRO A 2 13.25 6.34 15.08
C PRO A 2 13.62 7.81 14.82
N LEU A 3 12.73 8.53 14.15
CA LEU A 3 12.86 9.98 13.92
C LEU A 3 12.65 10.75 15.24
N THR A 4 13.34 11.88 15.43
CA THR A 4 13.02 12.85 16.48
C THR A 4 11.71 13.58 16.18
N ASP A 5 11.17 14.31 17.15
CA ASP A 5 9.94 15.09 16.96
C ASP A 5 10.12 16.17 15.88
N GLU A 6 11.29 16.82 15.83
CA GLU A 6 11.63 17.80 14.79
C GLU A 6 11.73 17.14 13.41
N GLU A 7 12.42 16.01 13.30
CA GLU A 7 12.51 15.24 12.06
C GLU A 7 11.13 14.74 11.61
N TRP A 8 10.23 14.43 12.55
CA TRP A 8 8.83 14.09 12.26
C TRP A 8 8.04 15.26 11.69
N VAL A 9 8.23 16.48 12.21
CA VAL A 9 7.61 17.70 11.66
C VAL A 9 8.07 17.91 10.22
N GLU A 10 9.38 17.83 9.98
CA GLU A 10 9.93 17.96 8.62
C GLU A 10 9.44 16.85 7.68
N MET A 11 9.38 15.60 8.15
CA MET A 11 8.90 14.47 7.34
C MET A 11 7.46 14.67 6.88
N LYS A 12 6.58 15.26 7.70
CA LYS A 12 5.18 15.50 7.34
C LYS A 12 5.02 16.49 6.17
N GLU A 13 6.01 17.35 5.93
CA GLU A 13 6.00 18.32 4.83
C GLU A 13 6.01 17.65 3.44
N HIS A 14 6.43 16.39 3.32
CA HIS A 14 6.49 15.73 2.01
C HIS A 14 5.12 15.68 1.31
N ALA A 15 4.03 15.56 2.08
CA ALA A 15 2.67 15.53 1.53
C ALA A 15 2.31 16.89 0.90
N GLU A 16 2.68 17.99 1.57
CA GLU A 16 2.48 19.36 1.07
C GLU A 16 3.38 19.67 -0.13
N ILE A 17 4.66 19.28 -0.05
CA ILE A 17 5.62 19.46 -1.14
C ILE A 17 5.18 18.68 -2.38
N GLY A 18 4.81 17.41 -2.22
CA GLY A 18 4.31 16.54 -3.29
C GLY A 18 3.05 17.11 -3.93
N ALA A 19 2.08 17.54 -3.11
CA ALA A 19 0.87 18.20 -3.59
C ALA A 19 1.19 19.43 -4.42
N ARG A 20 2.10 20.29 -3.96
CA ARG A 20 2.51 21.51 -4.70
C ARG A 20 3.15 21.18 -6.05
N ILE A 21 3.99 20.14 -6.12
CA ILE A 21 4.60 19.70 -7.39
C ILE A 21 3.52 19.27 -8.38
N ILE A 22 2.57 18.44 -7.94
CA ILE A 22 1.50 17.91 -8.77
C ILE A 22 0.53 19.02 -9.22
N THR A 23 0.16 19.93 -8.31
CA THR A 23 -0.66 21.11 -8.63
C THR A 23 0.02 22.00 -9.67
N ASN A 24 1.34 22.24 -9.55
CA ASN A 24 2.08 23.03 -10.53
C ASN A 24 2.14 22.39 -11.92
N ALA A 25 1.89 21.08 -12.03
CA ALA A 25 1.74 20.38 -13.31
C ALA A 25 0.32 20.49 -13.91
N GLY A 26 -0.59 21.26 -13.28
CA GLY A 26 -1.97 21.44 -13.73
C GLY A 26 -2.92 20.31 -13.31
N LEU A 27 -2.55 19.55 -12.28
CA LEU A 27 -3.32 18.42 -11.75
C LEU A 27 -3.84 18.74 -10.34
N ASP A 28 -4.61 19.81 -10.20
CA ASP A 28 -5.09 20.33 -8.91
C ASP A 28 -5.80 19.27 -8.05
N ASP A 29 -6.71 18.49 -8.64
CA ASP A 29 -7.45 17.44 -7.93
C ASP A 29 -6.52 16.36 -7.37
N VAL A 30 -5.53 15.92 -8.16
CA VAL A 30 -4.53 14.94 -7.74
C VAL A 30 -3.64 15.51 -6.64
N GLY A 31 -3.28 16.79 -6.75
CA GLY A 31 -2.55 17.50 -5.70
C GLY A 31 -3.34 17.50 -4.38
N HIS A 32 -4.66 17.65 -4.42
CA HIS A 32 -5.50 17.53 -3.24
C HIS A 32 -5.46 16.13 -2.62
N TRP A 33 -5.51 15.08 -3.44
CA TRP A 33 -5.44 13.69 -2.94
C TRP A 33 -4.08 13.39 -2.32
N VAL A 34 -2.99 13.82 -2.97
CA VAL A 34 -1.62 13.69 -2.46
C VAL A 34 -1.44 14.46 -1.16
N ARG A 35 -2.04 15.64 -1.00
CA ARG A 35 -1.97 16.36 0.28
C ARG A 35 -2.62 15.56 1.43
N ALA A 36 -3.71 14.86 1.13
CA ALA A 36 -4.56 14.22 2.13
C ALA A 36 -4.29 12.72 2.35
N HIS A 37 -3.33 12.11 1.67
CA HIS A 37 -3.12 10.65 1.74
C HIS A 37 -2.61 10.13 3.10
N HIS A 38 -2.18 11.01 4.02
CA HIS A 38 -1.86 10.65 5.41
C HIS A 38 -2.98 10.98 6.40
N GLU A 39 -4.12 11.49 5.92
CA GLU A 39 -5.32 11.62 6.74
C GLU A 39 -5.89 10.23 7.04
N ARG A 40 -6.43 10.06 8.24
CA ARG A 40 -6.93 8.78 8.73
C ARG A 40 -8.41 8.90 9.05
N PRO A 41 -9.25 7.90 8.70
CA PRO A 41 -10.67 7.90 9.06
C PRO A 41 -10.97 8.20 10.53
N ASP A 42 -10.10 7.76 11.44
CA ASP A 42 -10.19 8.02 12.89
C ASP A 42 -9.81 9.44 13.33
N GLY A 43 -9.37 10.31 12.42
CA GLY A 43 -8.98 11.69 12.71
C GLY A 43 -7.58 11.85 13.31
N HIS A 44 -6.81 10.76 13.48
CA HIS A 44 -5.43 10.79 14.00
C HIS A 44 -4.37 10.98 12.90
N GLY A 45 -4.80 11.34 11.69
CA GLY A 45 -3.94 11.60 10.54
C GLY A 45 -3.36 13.02 10.53
N TYR A 46 -2.68 13.36 9.44
CA TYR A 46 -2.11 14.67 9.19
C TYR A 46 -2.22 15.02 7.70
N PRO A 47 -2.13 16.30 7.30
CA PRO A 47 -1.78 17.48 8.12
C PRO A 47 -2.92 18.09 8.95
N ARG A 48 -4.19 17.81 8.64
CA ARG A 48 -5.35 18.50 9.24
C ARG A 48 -6.10 17.66 10.26
N GLY A 49 -5.88 16.34 10.33
CA GLY A 49 -6.57 15.45 11.26
C GLY A 49 -8.04 15.25 10.87
N LEU A 50 -8.31 15.11 9.58
CA LEU A 50 -9.65 14.95 9.04
C LEU A 50 -10.15 13.53 9.29
N SER A 51 -11.39 13.41 9.77
CA SER A 51 -12.07 12.12 9.95
C SER A 51 -12.78 11.66 8.68
N GLU A 52 -13.29 10.43 8.73
CA GLU A 52 -14.10 9.84 7.65
C GLU A 52 -15.21 10.79 7.18
N GLY A 53 -15.39 10.91 5.86
CA GLY A 53 -16.36 11.80 5.21
C GLY A 53 -15.81 13.19 4.86
N HIS A 54 -14.65 13.59 5.39
CA HIS A 54 -13.99 14.86 5.08
C HIS A 54 -12.75 14.69 4.19
N THR A 55 -12.28 13.45 4.04
CA THR A 55 -11.16 13.09 3.17
C THR A 55 -11.69 12.48 1.87
N PRO A 56 -11.20 12.91 0.68
CA PRO A 56 -11.56 12.30 -0.60
C PRO A 56 -11.22 10.80 -0.60
N ILE A 57 -12.08 9.98 -1.22
CA ILE A 57 -11.84 8.53 -1.28
C ILE A 57 -10.55 8.20 -2.05
N GLU A 58 -10.18 9.04 -3.02
CA GLU A 58 -8.97 8.94 -3.82
C GLU A 58 -7.71 9.08 -2.96
N ALA A 59 -7.71 9.94 -1.95
CA ALA A 59 -6.63 10.01 -0.97
C ALA A 59 -6.53 8.71 -0.17
N GLY A 60 -7.66 8.10 0.19
CA GLY A 60 -7.71 6.78 0.83
C GLY A 60 -7.16 5.66 -0.07
N ILE A 61 -7.40 5.73 -1.38
CA ILE A 61 -6.81 4.79 -2.36
C ILE A 61 -5.28 4.94 -2.37
N VAL A 62 -4.77 6.17 -2.44
CA VAL A 62 -3.32 6.44 -2.38
C VAL A 62 -2.73 5.94 -1.06
N ALA A 63 -3.40 6.20 0.07
CA ALA A 63 -2.94 5.77 1.39
C ALA A 63 -2.78 4.25 1.51
N VAL A 64 -3.78 3.49 1.03
CA VAL A 64 -3.74 2.02 1.07
C VAL A 64 -2.66 1.48 0.13
N ALA A 65 -2.51 2.07 -1.07
CA ALA A 65 -1.48 1.67 -2.02
C ALA A 65 -0.06 1.96 -1.49
N ASP A 66 0.18 3.15 -0.95
CA ASP A 66 1.47 3.55 -0.36
C ASP A 66 1.84 2.67 0.83
N ALA A 67 0.89 2.40 1.73
CA ALA A 67 1.12 1.51 2.87
C ALA A 67 1.43 0.07 2.44
N TYR A 68 0.72 -0.45 1.43
CA TYR A 68 0.98 -1.78 0.90
C TYR A 68 2.39 -1.88 0.31
N GLU A 69 2.75 -0.94 -0.57
CA GLU A 69 4.08 -0.87 -1.18
C GLU A 69 5.18 -0.72 -0.12
N ALA A 70 4.96 0.15 0.88
CA ALA A 70 5.89 0.33 1.98
C ALA A 70 6.10 -0.93 2.81
N MET A 71 5.09 -1.81 2.91
CA MET A 71 5.19 -3.09 3.59
C MET A 71 5.86 -4.17 2.75
N THR A 72 5.61 -4.22 1.44
CA THR A 72 6.04 -5.32 0.56
C THR A 72 7.35 -5.07 -0.18
N SER A 73 7.93 -3.87 -0.07
CA SER A 73 9.18 -3.52 -0.74
C SER A 73 10.37 -3.57 0.22
N ASP A 74 11.50 -4.07 -0.28
CA ASP A 74 12.74 -4.12 0.48
C ASP A 74 13.26 -2.70 0.74
N ARG A 75 13.66 -2.44 1.99
CA ARG A 75 14.24 -1.16 2.42
C ARG A 75 15.59 -1.42 3.06
N VAL A 76 16.48 -0.43 3.01
CA VAL A 76 17.87 -0.50 3.52
C VAL A 76 17.95 -1.05 4.95
N TYR A 77 16.91 -0.84 5.77
CA TYR A 77 16.87 -1.22 7.19
C TYR A 77 15.83 -2.30 7.53
N ARG A 78 15.11 -2.84 6.54
CA ARG A 78 14.03 -3.81 6.77
C ARG A 78 13.73 -4.60 5.50
N ALA A 79 13.68 -5.93 5.65
CA ALA A 79 13.18 -6.81 4.60
C ALA A 79 11.67 -6.63 4.37
N ALA A 80 11.24 -6.79 3.12
CA ALA A 80 9.83 -6.82 2.75
C ALA A 80 9.01 -7.81 3.61
N LEU A 81 7.79 -7.43 3.96
CA LEU A 81 6.79 -8.39 4.45
C LEU A 81 6.27 -9.24 3.31
N THR A 82 5.78 -10.43 3.65
CA THR A 82 4.99 -11.21 2.70
C THR A 82 3.70 -10.48 2.35
N HIS A 83 3.20 -10.71 1.14
CA HIS A 83 1.92 -10.17 0.70
C HIS A 83 0.78 -10.57 1.64
N GLU A 84 0.80 -11.77 2.22
CA GLU A 84 -0.19 -12.23 3.20
C GLU A 84 -0.15 -11.43 4.49
N THR A 85 1.05 -11.14 5.01
CA THR A 85 1.21 -10.32 6.21
C THR A 85 0.75 -8.88 5.96
N ALA A 86 1.11 -8.30 4.80
CA ALA A 86 0.67 -6.96 4.42
C ALA A 86 -0.86 -6.88 4.28
N GLN A 87 -1.49 -7.88 3.66
CA GLN A 87 -2.96 -7.95 3.54
C GLN A 87 -3.65 -8.08 4.90
N THR A 88 -3.10 -8.90 5.80
CA THR A 88 -3.59 -9.06 7.17
C THR A 88 -3.53 -7.74 7.94
N GLU A 89 -2.43 -7.00 7.79
CA GLU A 89 -2.25 -5.70 8.46
C GLU A 89 -3.21 -4.63 7.92
N LEU A 90 -3.40 -4.56 6.59
CA LEU A 90 -4.41 -3.67 6.00
C LEU A 90 -5.82 -3.98 6.52
N ALA A 91 -6.19 -5.26 6.58
CA ALA A 91 -7.49 -5.68 7.10
C ALA A 91 -7.65 -5.32 8.58
N ARG A 92 -6.60 -5.51 9.39
CA ARG A 92 -6.58 -5.17 10.82
C ARG A 92 -6.79 -3.67 11.06
N CYS A 93 -6.24 -2.82 10.19
CA CYS A 93 -6.28 -1.37 10.29
C CYS A 93 -7.46 -0.70 9.56
N ALA A 94 -8.37 -1.49 8.95
CA ALA A 94 -9.55 -0.97 8.27
C ALA A 94 -10.51 -0.28 9.25
N GLY A 95 -11.03 0.89 8.85
CA GLY A 95 -11.93 1.72 9.66
C GLY A 95 -11.25 2.58 10.72
N THR A 96 -9.92 2.46 10.89
CA THR A 96 -9.14 3.31 11.81
C THR A 96 -8.10 4.10 11.03
N GLN A 97 -7.00 3.44 10.65
CA GLN A 97 -5.94 4.04 9.85
C GLN A 97 -6.31 4.10 8.36
N PHE A 98 -7.06 3.12 7.85
CA PHE A 98 -7.45 3.04 6.43
C PHE A 98 -8.95 3.05 6.24
N ASP A 99 -9.42 3.68 5.16
CA ASP A 99 -10.84 3.67 4.80
C ASP A 99 -11.29 2.24 4.44
N ALA A 100 -12.26 1.72 5.19
CA ALA A 100 -12.79 0.37 4.99
C ALA A 100 -13.41 0.17 3.59
N ARG A 101 -13.93 1.25 2.98
CA ARG A 101 -14.47 1.25 1.61
C ARG A 101 -13.39 1.01 0.57
N VAL A 102 -12.12 1.26 0.90
CA VAL A 102 -10.96 1.06 0.02
C VAL A 102 -10.27 -0.28 0.28
N VAL A 103 -10.05 -0.65 1.55
CA VAL A 103 -9.33 -1.88 1.93
C VAL A 103 -9.99 -3.11 1.32
N GLY A 104 -11.31 -3.25 1.45
CA GLY A 104 -12.03 -4.43 0.94
C GLY A 104 -11.85 -4.66 -0.57
N PRO A 105 -12.14 -3.66 -1.44
CA PRO A 105 -11.88 -3.76 -2.88
C PRO A 105 -10.41 -4.01 -3.24
N PHE A 106 -9.47 -3.38 -2.51
CA PHE A 106 -8.03 -3.53 -2.75
C PHE A 106 -7.58 -4.99 -2.52
N LEU A 107 -7.94 -5.60 -1.39
CA LEU A 107 -7.62 -6.99 -1.07
C LEU A 107 -8.18 -7.96 -2.13
N ARG A 108 -9.46 -7.79 -2.52
CA ARG A 108 -10.05 -8.57 -3.62
C ARG A 108 -9.33 -8.37 -4.95
N GLY A 109 -8.74 -7.20 -5.17
CA GLY A 109 -7.91 -6.92 -6.35
C GLY A 109 -6.63 -7.75 -6.38
N LEU A 110 -5.94 -7.82 -5.24
CA LEU A 110 -4.71 -8.62 -5.07
C LEU A 110 -4.98 -10.11 -5.26
N GLU A 111 -6.05 -10.63 -4.67
CA GLU A 111 -6.47 -12.04 -4.85
C GLU A 111 -6.67 -12.40 -6.33
N ARG A 112 -7.35 -11.52 -7.09
CA ARG A 112 -7.55 -11.70 -8.53
C ARG A 112 -6.24 -11.68 -9.30
N GLN A 113 -5.31 -10.78 -8.97
CA GLN A 113 -4.01 -10.72 -9.63
C GLN A 113 -3.18 -11.98 -9.37
N ALA A 114 -3.16 -12.48 -8.14
CA ALA A 114 -2.47 -13.72 -7.79
C ALA A 114 -3.03 -14.94 -8.57
N ALA A 115 -4.36 -15.01 -8.74
CA ALA A 115 -5.02 -16.06 -9.49
C ALA A 115 -4.72 -16.01 -11.00
N VAL A 116 -4.51 -14.81 -11.58
CA VAL A 116 -4.14 -14.66 -13.00
C VAL A 116 -2.68 -15.05 -13.23
N LEU A 117 -1.78 -14.72 -12.29
CA LEU A 117 -0.35 -15.03 -12.38
C LEU A 117 -0.02 -16.49 -12.03
N THR A 118 -0.93 -17.19 -11.35
CA THR A 118 -0.83 -18.61 -11.04
C THR A 118 -1.99 -19.36 -11.71
N PRO A 119 -1.95 -19.57 -13.04
CA PRO A 119 -3.02 -20.27 -13.71
C PRO A 119 -3.15 -21.71 -13.16
N PRO A 120 -4.36 -22.28 -13.10
CA PRO A 120 -4.66 -23.55 -12.42
C PRO A 120 -4.01 -24.80 -13.03
N HIS A 121 -3.10 -24.64 -14.00
CA HIS A 121 -2.49 -25.73 -14.77
C HIS A 121 -0.96 -25.79 -14.69
N SER A 122 -0.27 -24.96 -13.89
CA SER A 122 1.19 -25.09 -13.72
C SER A 122 1.58 -26.01 -12.56
N THR A 123 1.12 -27.26 -12.60
CA THR A 123 1.77 -28.37 -11.89
C THR A 123 2.20 -29.39 -12.94
N SER A 124 3.35 -29.17 -13.57
CA SER A 124 4.08 -30.22 -14.26
C SER A 124 5.25 -30.65 -13.38
N THR A 125 4.98 -31.58 -12.47
CA THR A 125 6.02 -32.45 -11.92
C THR A 125 6.50 -33.36 -13.05
N SER A 126 7.61 -33.03 -13.69
CA SER A 126 8.39 -34.03 -14.42
C SER A 126 9.43 -34.62 -13.47
N SER A 127 9.02 -35.60 -12.68
CA SER A 127 9.94 -36.59 -12.11
C SER A 127 10.45 -37.46 -13.26
N TRP A 128 11.57 -37.08 -13.86
CA TRP A 128 12.26 -37.96 -14.81
C TRP A 128 13.12 -38.94 -14.00
N THR A 129 12.59 -40.12 -13.71
CA THR A 129 13.37 -41.28 -13.28
C THR A 129 13.67 -42.12 -14.52
N GLY A 130 14.81 -41.87 -15.16
CA GLY A 130 15.40 -42.75 -16.16
C GLY A 130 16.70 -43.32 -15.62
N SER A 131 16.61 -44.43 -14.88
CA SER A 131 17.75 -45.31 -14.58
C SER A 131 17.80 -46.40 -15.66
N ASP A 132 19.01 -46.56 -16.18
CA ASP A 132 19.63 -47.77 -16.76
C ASP A 132 18.97 -48.47 -17.95
N ALA A 133 19.75 -48.66 -19.03
CA ALA A 133 20.49 -49.91 -19.23
C ALA A 133 21.13 -50.02 -20.64
N ALA A 134 22.22 -50.77 -20.65
CA ALA A 134 22.76 -51.58 -21.76
C ALA A 134 23.72 -50.94 -22.78
N THR A 135 25.01 -51.11 -22.46
CA THR A 135 26.08 -51.74 -23.27
C THR A 135 26.60 -51.04 -24.51
#